data_AF-A0A2S3IBS3-F1
#
_entry.id   AF-A0A2S3IBS3-F1
#
_cell.length_a   1.000
_cell.length_b   1.000
_cell.length_c   1.000
_cell.angle_alpha   90.00
_cell.angle_beta   90.00
_cell.angle_gamma   90.00
#
_symmetry.space_group_name_H-M   'P 1'
#
loop_
_entity.id
_entity.type
_entity.pdbx_description
1 polymer ?
#
loop_
_entity_poly.entity_id
_entity_poly.type
_entity_poly.pdbx_seq_one_letter_code
_entity_poly.pdbx_strand_id
1 'polypeptide(L)'
;MGWIWTVFAAGAVLLWAISLGRILSFPTPTCVPPSPHFMPPLRGDRRSRNVLLVVAHPDDESMFFAPTILFLKSKGHNIHILCMSQGNADGHGITRKEELYHACGTLKIPREQVKVLDHPKLQDGFHEKWDHGLLAELTMEHIQLWAIDTVVATSWRPYELQNTLHFCSHNRDIRFIWSIRPPKPPRCSSRHMQVSPCEQARKH
;
A
#
# COMPACT_ATOMS: atom_id res chain seq x y z
N MET A 1 -33.91 -50.48 5.68
CA MET A 1 -33.27 -49.37 6.42
C MET A 1 -32.22 -48.57 5.61
N GLY A 2 -31.65 -49.09 4.51
CA GLY A 2 -30.62 -48.37 3.74
C GLY A 2 -31.09 -47.18 2.89
N TRP A 3 -32.35 -47.16 2.46
CA TRP A 3 -32.92 -46.09 1.62
C TRP A 3 -32.95 -44.70 2.28
N ILE A 4 -33.02 -44.66 3.61
CA ILE A 4 -32.97 -43.40 4.37
C ILE A 4 -31.59 -42.75 4.22
N TRP A 5 -30.52 -43.54 4.34
CA TRP A 5 -29.14 -43.06 4.19
C TRP A 5 -28.84 -42.59 2.77
N THR A 6 -29.40 -43.24 1.75
CA THR A 6 -29.24 -42.79 0.36
C THR A 6 -29.93 -41.45 0.10
N VAL A 7 -31.09 -41.20 0.73
CA VAL A 7 -31.80 -39.91 0.61
C VAL A 7 -31.02 -38.79 1.31
N PHE A 8 -30.48 -39.04 2.51
CA PHE A 8 -29.63 -38.06 3.20
C PHE A 8 -28.32 -37.77 2.46
N ALA A 9 -27.66 -38.80 1.92
CA ALA A 9 -26.43 -38.63 1.13
C ALA A 9 -26.68 -37.86 -0.16
N ALA A 10 -27.76 -38.17 -0.90
CA ALA A 10 -28.14 -37.44 -2.10
C ALA A 10 -28.49 -35.97 -1.80
N GLY A 11 -29.20 -35.72 -0.70
CA GLY A 11 -29.50 -34.36 -0.23
C GLY A 11 -28.24 -33.57 0.12
N ALA A 12 -27.27 -34.19 0.80
CA ALA A 12 -26.00 -33.55 1.15
C ALA A 12 -25.15 -33.20 -0.09
N VAL A 13 -25.10 -34.10 -1.08
CA VAL A 13 -24.40 -33.86 -2.36
C VAL A 13 -25.06 -32.74 -3.15
N LEU A 14 -26.41 -32.70 -3.18
CA LEU A 14 -27.15 -31.64 -3.84
C LEU A 14 -26.91 -30.28 -3.17
N LEU A 15 -26.92 -30.22 -1.84
CA LEU A 15 -26.61 -29.00 -1.09
C LEU A 15 -25.17 -28.53 -1.32
N TRP A 16 -24.20 -29.45 -1.38
CA TRP A 16 -22.81 -29.16 -1.73
C TRP A 16 -22.69 -28.61 -3.16
N ALA A 17 -23.34 -29.24 -4.14
CA ALA A 17 -23.32 -28.82 -5.53
C ALA A 17 -23.97 -27.44 -5.73
N ILE A 18 -25.08 -27.15 -5.04
CA ILE A 18 -25.71 -25.83 -5.04
C ILE A 18 -24.80 -24.79 -4.39
N SER A 19 -24.14 -25.13 -3.28
CA SER A 19 -23.19 -24.22 -2.61
C SER A 19 -21.98 -23.90 -3.50
N LEU A 20 -21.35 -24.91 -4.12
CA LEU A 20 -20.28 -24.72 -5.11
C LEU A 20 -20.75 -23.96 -6.34
N GLY A 21 -21.96 -24.24 -6.82
CA GLY A 21 -22.57 -23.51 -7.94
C GLY A 21 -22.73 -22.03 -7.61
N ARG A 22 -23.09 -21.68 -6.38
CA ARG A 22 -23.12 -20.28 -5.92
C ARG A 22 -21.72 -19.68 -5.87
N ILE A 23 -20.74 -20.39 -5.31
CA ILE A 23 -19.33 -19.92 -5.25
C ILE A 23 -18.74 -19.65 -6.64
N LEU A 24 -19.00 -20.54 -7.61
CA LEU A 24 -18.52 -20.43 -8.98
C LEU A 24 -19.34 -19.47 -9.86
N SER A 25 -20.59 -19.18 -9.48
CA SER A 25 -21.48 -18.25 -10.21
C SER A 25 -21.54 -16.85 -9.60
N PHE A 26 -20.86 -16.60 -8.47
CA PHE A 26 -20.65 -15.22 -8.04
C PHE A 26 -19.74 -14.55 -9.07
N PRO A 27 -20.19 -13.49 -9.77
CA PRO A 27 -19.24 -12.59 -10.39
C PRO A 27 -18.30 -12.16 -9.27
N THR A 28 -17.00 -12.20 -9.53
CA THR A 28 -15.96 -11.71 -8.62
C THR A 28 -16.48 -10.47 -7.89
N PRO A 29 -16.36 -10.37 -6.55
CA PRO A 29 -16.73 -9.15 -5.86
C PRO A 29 -15.80 -8.09 -6.43
N THR A 30 -16.34 -7.32 -7.37
CA THR A 30 -15.68 -6.15 -7.91
C THR A 30 -15.79 -5.17 -6.77
N CYS A 31 -14.86 -5.24 -5.81
CA CYS A 31 -14.67 -4.25 -4.76
C CYS A 31 -14.22 -2.89 -5.33
N VAL A 32 -14.39 -2.69 -6.64
CA VAL A 32 -14.21 -1.43 -7.33
C VAL A 32 -15.61 -0.85 -7.50
N PRO A 33 -16.04 0.12 -6.66
CA PRO A 33 -17.26 0.85 -6.93
C PRO A 33 -17.19 1.42 -8.37
N PRO A 34 -18.29 1.41 -9.13
CA PRO A 34 -18.36 2.13 -10.39
C PRO A 34 -18.22 3.62 -10.07
N SER A 35 -17.01 4.14 -10.31
CA SER A 35 -16.66 5.56 -10.34
C SER A 35 -17.09 6.39 -9.13
N PRO A 36 -16.17 6.76 -8.21
CA PRO A 36 -16.39 7.99 -7.51
C PRO A 36 -16.20 9.09 -8.56
N HIS A 37 -17.23 9.89 -8.83
CA HIS A 37 -17.04 11.21 -9.38
C HIS A 37 -16.31 12.07 -8.32
N PHE A 38 -15.07 11.69 -8.00
CA PHE A 38 -14.21 12.41 -7.08
C PHE A 38 -13.53 13.50 -7.89
N MET A 39 -14.14 14.68 -7.79
CA MET A 39 -13.71 15.97 -8.33
C MET A 39 -13.83 16.15 -9.86
N PRO A 40 -14.52 17.21 -10.31
CA PRO A 40 -14.40 17.65 -11.69
C PRO A 40 -12.93 17.97 -11.96
N PRO A 41 -12.43 17.69 -13.19
CA PRO A 41 -11.05 18.00 -13.53
C PRO A 41 -10.81 19.48 -13.25
N LEU A 42 -9.75 19.80 -12.49
CA LEU A 42 -9.24 21.16 -12.42
C LEU A 42 -9.03 21.62 -13.86
N ARG A 43 -9.87 22.58 -14.29
CA ARG A 43 -9.91 23.14 -15.64
C ARG A 43 -8.48 23.41 -16.11
N GLY A 44 -8.06 22.75 -17.18
CA GLY A 44 -7.01 23.27 -18.05
C GLY A 44 -5.79 22.39 -18.33
N ASP A 45 -5.55 21.29 -17.62
CA ASP A 45 -4.33 20.50 -17.89
C ASP A 45 -4.62 19.08 -18.37
N ARG A 46 -4.67 18.95 -19.71
CA ARG A 46 -4.76 17.66 -20.43
C ARG A 46 -3.39 16.97 -20.56
N ARG A 47 -2.34 17.38 -19.85
CA ARG A 47 -1.05 16.70 -19.92
C ARG A 47 -0.98 15.56 -18.92
N SER A 48 -0.63 14.37 -19.43
CA SER A 48 -0.12 13.28 -18.60
C SER A 48 1.10 13.81 -17.84
N ARG A 49 1.14 13.54 -16.54
CA ARG A 49 2.22 13.96 -15.64
C ARG A 49 2.91 12.72 -15.13
N ASN A 50 4.19 12.86 -14.80
CA ASN A 50 4.95 11.84 -14.12
C ASN A 50 4.86 12.11 -12.61
N VAL A 51 4.22 11.18 -11.90
CA VAL A 51 4.03 11.26 -10.44
C VAL A 51 4.94 10.25 -9.78
N LEU A 52 5.75 10.70 -8.82
CA LEU A 52 6.58 9.84 -7.99
C LEU A 52 5.90 9.63 -6.65
N LEU A 53 5.66 8.38 -6.28
CA LEU A 53 5.25 7.98 -4.96
C LEU A 53 6.48 7.50 -4.18
N VAL A 54 6.85 8.23 -3.13
CA VAL A 54 7.92 7.86 -2.21
C VAL A 54 7.32 7.13 -1.01
N VAL A 55 7.70 5.86 -0.86
CA VAL A 55 7.27 4.99 0.23
C VAL A 55 8.43 4.55 1.11
N ALA A 56 8.17 4.31 2.39
CA ALA A 56 9.22 3.91 3.33
C ALA A 56 9.49 2.41 3.23
N HIS A 57 8.42 1.62 3.19
CA HIS A 57 8.48 0.16 3.20
C HIS A 57 7.60 -0.42 2.09
N PRO A 58 7.86 -1.68 1.68
CA PRO A 58 6.86 -2.46 0.98
C PRO A 58 5.54 -2.48 1.76
N ASP A 59 4.41 -2.56 1.04
CA ASP A 59 3.01 -2.55 1.51
C ASP A 59 2.41 -1.15 1.74
N ASP A 60 3.23 -0.11 1.77
CA ASP A 60 2.75 1.26 1.95
C ASP A 60 1.93 1.77 0.77
N GLU A 61 2.31 1.36 -0.44
CA GLU A 61 1.66 1.74 -1.69
C GLU A 61 0.22 1.24 -1.74
N SER A 62 -0.02 0.01 -1.32
CA SER A 62 -1.33 -0.62 -1.32
C SER A 62 -2.14 -0.19 -0.10
N MET A 63 -1.52 -0.06 1.08
CA MET A 63 -2.21 0.34 2.31
C MET A 63 -2.66 1.80 2.30
N PHE A 64 -1.84 2.74 1.82
CA PHE A 64 -2.16 4.19 1.89
C PHE A 64 -2.50 4.81 0.54
N PHE A 65 -1.99 4.26 -0.57
CA PHE A 65 -2.06 4.93 -1.86
C PHE A 65 -2.83 4.16 -2.92
N ALA A 66 -3.37 2.97 -2.67
CA ALA A 66 -4.15 2.25 -3.67
C ALA A 66 -5.29 3.11 -4.27
N PRO A 67 -6.12 3.82 -3.49
CA PRO A 67 -7.14 4.71 -4.05
C PRO A 67 -6.55 5.85 -4.90
N THR A 68 -5.45 6.45 -4.43
CA THR A 68 -4.76 7.55 -5.11
C THR A 68 -4.11 7.09 -6.42
N ILE A 69 -3.45 5.94 -6.42
CA ILE A 69 -2.82 5.32 -7.58
C ILE A 69 -3.87 5.04 -8.65
N LEU A 70 -4.98 4.39 -8.28
CA LEU A 70 -6.08 4.10 -9.21
C LEU A 70 -6.68 5.38 -9.80
N PHE A 71 -6.87 6.41 -8.97
CA PHE A 71 -7.35 7.72 -9.42
C PHE A 71 -6.38 8.36 -10.42
N LEU A 72 -5.09 8.44 -10.09
CA LEU A 72 -4.08 9.04 -10.96
C LEU A 72 -3.93 8.27 -12.29
N LYS A 73 -3.97 6.93 -12.25
CA LYS A 73 -3.98 6.09 -13.46
C LYS A 73 -5.21 6.36 -14.32
N SER A 74 -6.40 6.52 -13.72
CA SER A 74 -7.63 6.82 -14.47
C SER A 74 -7.60 8.18 -15.17
N LYS A 75 -6.80 9.11 -14.65
CA LYS A 75 -6.54 10.42 -15.28
C LYS A 75 -5.43 10.37 -16.34
N GLY A 76 -4.80 9.21 -16.56
CA GLY A 76 -3.74 9.03 -17.55
C GLY A 76 -2.37 9.54 -17.09
N HIS A 77 -2.13 9.64 -15.78
CA HIS A 77 -0.80 9.98 -15.26
C HIS A 77 0.11 8.73 -15.22
N ASN A 78 1.41 8.96 -15.42
CA ASN A 78 2.44 7.94 -15.24
C ASN A 78 2.86 7.93 -13.77
N ILE A 79 2.97 6.75 -13.19
CA ILE A 79 3.26 6.59 -11.76
C ILE A 79 4.57 5.84 -11.62
N HIS A 80 5.47 6.41 -10.83
CA HIS A 80 6.73 5.82 -10.40
C HIS A 80 6.67 5.59 -8.90
N ILE A 81 7.26 4.51 -8.41
CA ILE A 81 7.33 4.20 -6.98
C ILE A 81 8.80 4.08 -6.59
N LEU A 82 9.20 4.86 -5.59
CA LEU A 82 10.50 4.76 -4.94
C LEU A 82 10.29 4.30 -3.50
N CYS A 83 10.71 3.06 -3.21
CA CYS A 83 10.69 2.49 -1.88
C CYS A 83 12.06 2.63 -1.23
N MET A 84 12.11 3.32 -0.09
CA MET A 84 13.37 3.72 0.58
C MET A 84 14.09 2.57 1.26
N SER A 85 13.37 1.52 1.64
CA SER A 85 13.91 0.33 2.30
C SER A 85 13.26 -0.94 1.78
N GLN A 86 13.92 -2.08 1.92
CA GLN A 86 13.30 -3.40 1.68
C GLN A 86 12.36 -3.83 2.82
N GLY A 87 12.32 -3.10 3.94
CA GLY A 87 11.50 -3.49 5.08
C GLY A 87 11.99 -4.78 5.75
N ASN A 88 13.31 -4.95 5.83
CA ASN A 88 13.98 -6.18 6.27
C ASN A 88 14.10 -6.34 7.80
N ALA A 89 13.34 -5.57 8.59
CA ALA A 89 13.40 -5.64 10.06
C ALA A 89 13.14 -7.05 10.62
N ASP A 90 12.29 -7.82 9.95
CA ASP A 90 11.95 -9.21 10.31
C ASP A 90 12.75 -10.27 9.50
N GLY A 91 13.74 -9.86 8.69
CA GLY A 91 14.55 -10.78 7.86
C GLY A 91 13.88 -11.22 6.54
N HIS A 92 12.75 -10.61 6.17
CA HIS A 92 11.94 -10.98 4.99
C HIS A 92 12.04 -9.98 3.82
N GLY A 93 13.07 -9.13 3.76
CA GLY A 93 13.17 -8.03 2.80
C GLY A 93 13.08 -8.46 1.32
N ILE A 94 13.67 -9.60 0.97
CA ILE A 94 13.61 -10.15 -0.41
C ILE A 94 12.18 -10.52 -0.79
N THR A 95 11.47 -11.22 0.09
CA THR A 95 10.07 -11.60 -0.14
C THR A 95 9.19 -10.38 -0.25
N ARG A 96 9.33 -9.42 0.67
CA ARG A 96 8.53 -8.18 0.69
C ARG A 96 8.78 -7.30 -0.54
N LYS A 97 10.01 -7.30 -1.07
CA LYS A 97 10.34 -6.63 -2.33
C LYS A 97 9.58 -7.26 -3.51
N GLU A 98 9.50 -8.57 -3.60
CA GLU A 98 8.72 -9.23 -4.67
C GLU A 98 7.22 -9.02 -4.48
N GLU A 99 6.71 -9.05 -3.24
CA GLU A 99 5.31 -8.71 -2.94
C GLU A 99 4.96 -7.30 -3.42
N LEU A 100 5.82 -6.31 -3.18
CA LEU A 100 5.66 -4.95 -3.71
C LEU A 100 5.58 -4.94 -5.24
N TYR A 101 6.46 -5.66 -5.94
CA TYR A 101 6.40 -5.73 -7.40
C TYR A 101 5.10 -6.35 -7.91
N HIS A 102 4.62 -7.41 -7.25
CA HIS A 102 3.34 -8.04 -7.59
C HIS A 102 2.15 -7.11 -7.31
N ALA A 103 2.16 -6.39 -6.18
CA ALA A 103 1.13 -5.40 -5.85
C ALA A 103 1.10 -4.26 -6.87
N CYS A 104 2.27 -3.73 -7.25
CA CYS A 104 2.40 -2.71 -8.29
C CYS A 104 1.91 -3.21 -9.66
N GLY A 105 2.23 -4.44 -10.03
CA GLY A 105 1.73 -5.08 -11.25
C GLY A 105 0.20 -5.14 -11.27
N THR A 106 -0.43 -5.50 -10.15
CA THR A 106 -1.89 -5.48 -9.98
C THR A 106 -2.48 -4.07 -10.16
N LEU A 107 -1.76 -3.05 -9.70
CA LEU A 107 -2.12 -1.63 -9.86
C LEU A 107 -1.77 -1.07 -11.26
N LYS A 108 -1.34 -1.92 -12.20
CA LYS A 108 -0.94 -1.55 -13.58
C LYS A 108 0.22 -0.56 -13.60
N ILE A 109 1.18 -0.76 -12.70
CA ILE A 109 2.46 -0.05 -12.68
C ILE A 109 3.54 -1.02 -13.19
N PRO A 110 4.18 -0.71 -14.33
CA PRO A 110 5.34 -1.45 -14.85
C PRO A 110 6.46 -1.61 -13.83
N ARG A 111 7.13 -2.76 -13.85
CA ARG A 111 8.20 -3.09 -12.90
C ARG A 111 9.38 -2.12 -12.99
N GLU A 112 9.62 -1.55 -14.17
CA GLU A 112 10.68 -0.58 -14.47
C GLU A 112 10.44 0.76 -13.76
N GLN A 113 9.18 1.08 -13.47
CA GLN A 113 8.80 2.31 -12.76
C GLN A 113 8.81 2.12 -11.23
N VAL A 114 9.18 0.93 -10.74
CA VAL A 114 9.25 0.60 -9.31
C VAL A 114 10.69 0.32 -8.91
N LYS A 115 11.24 1.15 -8.02
CA LYS A 115 12.59 0.98 -7.48
C LYS A 115 12.53 0.77 -5.97
N VAL A 116 13.14 -0.32 -5.52
CA VAL A 116 13.37 -0.58 -4.10
C VAL A 116 14.85 -0.38 -3.81
N LEU A 117 15.13 0.49 -2.84
CA LEU A 117 16.48 0.79 -2.40
C LEU A 117 16.94 -0.21 -1.34
N ASP A 118 18.24 -0.50 -1.38
CA ASP A 118 18.93 -1.30 -0.38
C ASP A 118 20.18 -0.54 0.06
N HIS A 119 19.99 0.40 0.97
CA HIS A 119 21.07 1.24 1.45
C HIS A 119 21.35 0.94 2.93
N PRO A 120 22.61 0.75 3.35
CA PRO A 120 22.93 0.40 4.74
C PRO A 120 22.49 1.48 5.76
N LYS A 121 22.37 2.73 5.33
CA LYS A 121 21.87 3.86 6.15
C LYS A 121 20.34 4.04 6.15
N LEU A 122 19.60 3.24 5.38
CA LEU A 122 18.13 3.32 5.24
C LEU A 122 17.45 2.00 5.62
N GLN A 123 18.02 1.29 6.60
CA GLN A 123 17.47 0.04 7.07
C GLN A 123 16.20 0.27 7.91
N ASP A 124 15.26 -0.65 7.80
CA ASP A 124 14.01 -0.62 8.56
C ASP A 124 14.27 -1.03 10.02
N GLY A 125 13.68 -0.30 10.96
CA GLY A 125 13.82 -0.57 12.39
C GLY A 125 13.30 0.57 13.26
N PHE A 126 12.80 0.23 14.45
CA PHE A 126 12.22 1.21 15.39
C PHE A 126 13.24 2.21 15.96
N HIS A 127 14.52 1.84 15.96
CA HIS A 127 15.61 2.66 16.50
C HIS A 127 16.51 3.26 15.42
N GLU A 128 16.24 2.96 14.16
CA GLU A 128 17.02 3.46 13.04
C GLU A 128 16.64 4.91 12.72
N LYS A 129 17.66 5.76 12.56
CA LYS A 129 17.47 7.14 12.12
C LYS A 129 17.99 7.26 10.70
N TRP A 130 17.08 7.55 9.77
CA TRP A 130 17.46 7.76 8.38
C TRP A 130 18.08 9.14 8.20
N ASP A 131 19.15 9.19 7.41
CA ASP A 131 19.78 10.44 7.02
C ASP A 131 18.89 11.18 6.02
N HIS A 132 18.36 12.34 6.43
CA HIS A 132 17.49 13.17 5.61
C HIS A 132 18.20 13.77 4.39
N GLY A 133 19.51 14.00 4.47
CA GLY A 133 20.30 14.47 3.34
C GLY A 133 20.36 13.40 2.24
N LEU A 134 20.68 12.17 2.64
CA LEU A 134 20.70 11.02 1.75
C LEU A 134 19.32 10.72 1.13
N LEU A 135 18.24 10.80 1.93
CA LEU A 135 16.88 10.62 1.41
C LEU A 135 16.56 11.65 0.32
N ALA A 136 16.94 12.91 0.53
CA ALA A 136 16.70 13.96 -0.45
C ALA A 136 17.54 13.77 -1.71
N GLU A 137 18.81 13.38 -1.57
CA GLU A 137 19.70 13.07 -2.68
C GLU A 137 19.14 11.94 -3.56
N LEU A 138 18.82 10.79 -2.97
CA LEU A 138 18.29 9.63 -3.69
C LEU A 138 16.91 9.92 -4.32
N THR A 139 16.07 10.69 -3.63
CA THR A 139 14.79 11.13 -4.19
C THR A 139 15.03 12.05 -5.39
N MET A 140 15.94 13.02 -5.28
CA MET A 140 16.22 13.98 -6.34
C MET A 140 16.84 13.31 -7.57
N GLU A 141 17.74 12.34 -7.37
CA GLU A 141 18.27 11.49 -8.43
C GLU A 141 17.11 10.85 -9.21
N HIS A 142 16.15 10.25 -8.51
CA HIS A 142 14.98 9.63 -9.14
C HIS A 142 14.07 10.64 -9.87
N ILE A 143 13.87 11.83 -9.30
CA ILE A 143 13.09 12.91 -9.93
C ILE A 143 13.75 13.39 -11.22
N GLN A 144 15.09 13.46 -11.26
CA GLN A 144 15.85 13.81 -12.46
C GLN A 144 15.77 12.71 -13.53
N LEU A 145 16.02 11.46 -13.14
CA LEU A 145 16.01 10.30 -14.04
C LEU A 145 14.68 10.15 -14.79
N TRP A 146 13.55 10.37 -14.10
CA TRP A 146 12.22 10.13 -14.64
C TRP A 146 11.42 11.40 -15.00
N ALA A 147 12.07 12.57 -14.95
CA ALA A 147 11.42 13.86 -15.20
C ALA A 147 10.07 14.00 -14.46
N ILE A 148 10.12 13.84 -13.14
CA ILE A 148 8.93 13.84 -12.28
C ILE A 148 8.36 15.26 -12.12
N ASP A 149 7.04 15.41 -12.25
CA ASP A 149 6.29 16.66 -12.07
C ASP A 149 5.69 16.81 -10.67
N THR A 150 5.37 15.69 -10.02
CA THR A 150 4.68 15.70 -8.72
C THR A 150 5.21 14.58 -7.85
N VAL A 151 5.52 14.90 -6.61
CA VAL A 151 6.01 13.94 -5.62
C VAL A 151 4.93 13.78 -4.54
N VAL A 152 4.51 12.55 -4.33
CA VAL A 152 3.64 12.18 -3.23
C VAL A 152 4.46 11.32 -2.29
N ALA A 153 4.45 11.62 -1.00
CA ALA A 153 5.27 10.89 -0.04
C ALA A 153 4.47 10.55 1.22
N THR A 154 4.66 9.33 1.69
CA THR A 154 4.23 8.89 3.03
C THR A 154 5.39 9.20 3.96
N SER A 155 5.15 10.01 4.97
CA SER A 155 6.16 10.33 5.96
C SER A 155 5.69 9.95 7.36
N TRP A 156 6.60 9.33 8.12
CA TRP A 156 6.46 9.20 9.58
C TRP A 156 6.99 10.46 10.31
N ARG A 157 7.74 11.33 9.62
CA ARG A 157 8.29 12.61 10.10
C ARG A 157 8.20 13.68 8.99
N PRO A 158 7.02 14.27 8.75
CA PRO A 158 6.78 15.12 7.59
C PRO A 158 7.69 16.35 7.53
N TYR A 159 8.04 16.95 8.67
CA TYR A 159 8.73 18.25 8.71
C TYR A 159 10.21 18.22 8.27
N GLU A 160 10.98 17.17 8.58
CA GLU A 160 12.42 17.09 8.23
C GLU A 160 12.65 16.84 6.73
N LEU A 161 11.85 15.96 6.11
CA LEU A 161 11.95 15.70 4.67
C LEU A 161 11.46 16.88 3.82
N GLN A 162 10.48 17.61 4.33
CA GLN A 162 9.84 18.70 3.61
C GLN A 162 10.78 19.88 3.41
N ASN A 163 11.57 20.26 4.41
CA ASN A 163 12.56 21.33 4.28
C ASN A 163 13.65 21.00 3.26
N THR A 164 14.17 19.76 3.29
CA THR A 164 15.25 19.34 2.39
C THR A 164 14.79 19.22 0.93
N LEU A 165 13.63 18.61 0.70
CA LEU A 165 13.10 18.44 -0.66
C LEU A 165 12.59 19.76 -1.25
N HIS A 166 12.01 20.65 -0.44
CA HIS A 166 11.56 21.96 -0.90
C HIS A 166 12.74 22.86 -1.31
N PHE A 167 13.86 22.80 -0.58
CA PHE A 167 15.10 23.47 -0.96
C PHE A 167 15.63 22.98 -2.32
N CYS A 168 15.69 21.66 -2.52
CA CYS A 168 16.14 21.07 -3.77
C CYS A 168 15.17 21.30 -4.95
N SER A 169 13.88 21.52 -4.66
CA SER A 169 12.83 21.73 -5.67
C SER A 169 12.74 23.14 -6.23
N HIS A 170 13.42 24.15 -5.68
CA HIS A 170 13.26 25.55 -6.10
C HIS A 170 13.57 25.80 -7.61
N ASN A 171 14.17 24.82 -8.29
CA ASN A 171 14.48 24.85 -9.73
C ASN A 171 13.42 24.15 -10.64
N ARG A 172 12.35 23.54 -10.11
CA ARG A 172 11.27 22.90 -10.89
C ARG A 172 9.91 23.06 -10.19
N ASP A 173 8.82 23.17 -10.95
CA ASP A 173 7.42 23.23 -10.45
C ASP A 173 6.94 21.89 -9.84
N ILE A 174 7.72 21.29 -8.94
CA ILE A 174 7.38 20.01 -8.29
C ILE A 174 6.43 20.28 -7.14
N ARG A 175 5.28 19.61 -7.17
CA ARG A 175 4.29 19.66 -6.09
C ARG A 175 4.50 18.51 -5.12
N PHE A 176 4.51 18.80 -3.82
CA PHE A 176 4.61 17.80 -2.75
C PHE A 176 3.26 17.58 -2.07
N ILE A 177 2.80 16.34 -2.03
CA ILE A 177 1.56 15.93 -1.33
C ILE A 177 1.91 14.86 -0.29
N TRP A 178 1.44 15.04 0.94
CA TRP A 178 1.82 14.18 2.07
C TRP A 178 0.63 13.42 2.64
N SER A 179 0.84 12.13 2.92
CA SER A 179 -0.12 11.29 3.65
C SER A 179 0.49 10.87 4.99
N ILE A 180 -0.24 11.08 6.09
CA ILE A 180 0.23 10.81 7.45
C ILE A 180 -0.05 9.35 7.80
N ARG A 181 0.99 8.64 8.25
CA ARG A 181 0.84 7.27 8.77
C ARG A 181 0.56 7.29 10.27
N PRO A 182 -0.47 6.57 10.78
CA PRO A 182 -0.55 6.29 12.22
C PRO A 182 0.60 5.36 12.65
N PRO A 183 1.09 5.48 13.90
CA PRO A 183 2.15 4.60 14.41
C PRO A 183 1.68 3.14 14.42
N LYS A 184 2.57 2.21 14.04
CA LYS A 184 2.30 0.77 14.18
C LYS A 184 2.10 0.45 15.66
N PRO A 185 1.01 -0.26 16.05
CA PRO A 185 0.85 -0.70 17.43
C PRO A 185 1.98 -1.69 17.80
N PRO A 186 2.45 -1.68 19.06
CA PRO A 186 3.43 -2.67 19.51
C PRO A 186 2.85 -4.08 19.35
N ARG A 187 3.65 -5.00 18.79
CA ARG A 187 3.27 -6.43 18.66
C ARG A 187 3.01 -6.97 20.08
N CYS A 188 1.78 -7.44 20.34
CA CYS A 188 1.50 -8.23 21.54
C CYS A 188 2.39 -9.47 21.52
N SER A 189 3.38 -9.51 22.40
CA SER A 189 4.08 -10.76 22.73
C SER A 189 3.05 -11.72 23.30
N SER A 190 2.85 -12.85 22.63
CA SER A 190 2.10 -13.99 23.15
C SER A 190 2.80 -14.52 24.40
N ARG A 191 2.45 -13.97 25.56
CA ARG A 191 2.76 -14.57 26.86
C ARG A 191 1.55 -14.45 27.78
N HIS A 192 0.95 -15.62 28.02
CA HIS A 192 -0.07 -15.95 29.01
C HIS A 192 -1.37 -15.12 29.00
N MET A 193 -2.40 -15.74 28.43
CA MET A 193 -3.79 -15.54 28.82
C MET A 193 -3.95 -15.85 30.31
N GLN A 194 -3.85 -14.83 31.17
CA GLN A 194 -4.49 -14.87 32.48
C GLN A 194 -5.75 -14.04 32.40
N VAL A 195 -6.89 -14.74 32.45
CA VAL A 195 -8.21 -14.14 32.56
C VAL A 195 -8.29 -13.47 33.94
N SER A 196 -8.42 -12.14 33.96
CA SER A 196 -8.69 -11.39 35.20
C SER A 196 -10.20 -11.36 35.46
N PRO A 197 -10.66 -11.64 36.69
CA PRO A 197 -12.07 -11.74 37.03
C PRO A 197 -12.67 -10.33 37.22
N CYS A 198 -13.23 -9.75 36.16
CA CYS A 198 -14.04 -8.54 36.27
C CYS A 198 -15.21 -8.55 35.27
N GLU A 199 -15.83 -9.73 35.11
CA GLU A 199 -17.07 -9.90 34.33
C GLU A 199 -18.13 -10.62 35.17
N GLN A 200 -18.43 -10.06 36.35
CA GLN A 200 -19.49 -10.57 37.21
C GLN A 200 -20.11 -9.47 38.08
N ALA A 201 -20.53 -8.36 37.47
CA ALA A 201 -21.40 -7.38 38.13
C ALA A 201 -22.11 -6.47 37.11
N ARG A 202 -22.92 -7.06 36.21
CA ARG A 202 -23.98 -6.29 35.52
C ARG A 202 -25.12 -7.18 35.00
N LYS A 203 -25.70 -7.97 35.90
CA LYS A 203 -27.08 -8.49 35.77
C LYS A 203 -27.65 -8.63 37.18
N HIS A 204 -28.32 -7.59 37.64
CA HIS A 204 -29.58 -7.59 38.39
C HIS A 204 -29.95 -6.13 38.69
#